data_AF-A0A2E0F1L0-F1
#
_entry.id   AF-A0A2E0F1L0-F1
#
_cell.length_a   1.000
_cell.length_b   1.000
_cell.length_c   1.000
_cell.angle_alpha   90.00
_cell.angle_beta   90.00
_cell.angle_gamma   90.00
#
_symmetry.space_group_name_H-M   'P 1'
#
loop_
_entity.id
_entity.type
_entity.pdbx_description
1 polymer ?
#
loop_
_entity_poly.entity_id
_entity_poly.type
_entity_poly.pdbx_seq_one_letter_code
_entity_poly.pdbx_strand_id
1 'polypeptide(L)'
;MAGVSDFIDDESRHERTLAKEMHWDYIEDQQKGSCYDFNAPDGSKIEAKFDWDSIKTGNHYLEFGQTSNNGETWVPSGFALSAEEADYWVVINNDWLRMFEISKLREFLTANRRQLKVTRTKAGVNYNQPGQFSRAYLIPFEQLDQHCMMKIPSPVTRGPN
;
A
#
# COMPACT_ATOMS: atom_id res chain seq x y z
N MET A 1 18.56 -15.19 10.85
CA MET A 1 17.43 -14.31 11.20
C MET A 1 17.65 -13.04 10.38
N ALA A 2 16.83 -12.78 9.37
CA ALA A 2 16.92 -11.54 8.61
C ALA A 2 16.51 -10.38 9.53
N GLY A 3 17.36 -9.36 9.64
CA GLY A 3 17.12 -8.20 10.49
C GLY A 3 16.11 -7.23 9.88
N VAL A 4 15.71 -6.23 10.66
CA VAL A 4 14.93 -5.07 10.16
C VAL A 4 15.71 -4.34 9.05
N SER A 5 17.05 -4.31 9.14
CA SER A 5 17.93 -3.75 8.10
C SER A 5 17.80 -4.49 6.77
N ASP A 6 17.79 -5.83 6.79
CA ASP A 6 17.72 -6.64 5.57
C ASP A 6 16.37 -6.47 4.87
N PHE A 7 15.30 -6.23 5.65
CA PHE A 7 13.97 -5.94 5.12
C PHE A 7 13.88 -4.55 4.48
N ILE A 8 14.46 -3.54 5.12
CA ILE A 8 14.51 -2.16 4.59
C ILE A 8 15.31 -2.12 3.28
N ASP A 9 16.47 -2.78 3.25
CA ASP A 9 17.31 -2.84 2.04
C ASP A 9 16.60 -3.57 0.88
N ASP A 10 15.76 -4.57 1.18
CA ASP A 10 14.98 -5.32 0.19
C ASP A 10 13.79 -4.52 -0.36
N GLU A 11 13.03 -3.83 0.50
CA GLU A 11 11.95 -2.93 0.07
C GLU A 11 12.48 -1.78 -0.79
N SER A 12 13.55 -1.11 -0.33
CA SER A 12 14.19 -0.04 -1.11
C SER A 12 14.72 -0.53 -2.46
N ARG A 13 15.13 -1.80 -2.58
CA ARG A 13 15.54 -2.38 -3.86
C ARG A 13 14.36 -2.52 -4.83
N HIS A 14 13.22 -3.01 -4.35
CA HIS A 14 12.03 -3.16 -5.17
C HIS A 14 11.46 -1.81 -5.62
N GLU A 15 11.46 -0.82 -4.73
CA GLU A 15 11.07 0.56 -5.04
C GLU A 15 11.94 1.18 -6.14
N ARG A 16 13.27 1.11 -6.00
CA ARG A 16 14.21 1.60 -7.01
C ARG A 16 14.06 0.90 -8.35
N THR A 17 13.79 -0.41 -8.33
CA THR A 17 13.57 -1.17 -9.57
C THR A 17 12.26 -0.75 -10.23
N LEU A 18 11.19 -0.58 -9.46
CA LEU A 18 9.90 -0.10 -9.96
C LEU A 18 10.04 1.30 -10.58
N ALA A 19 10.72 2.21 -9.90
CA ALA A 19 11.02 3.55 -10.40
C ALA A 19 11.69 3.52 -11.77
N LYS A 20 12.71 2.67 -11.93
CA LYS A 20 13.43 2.52 -13.19
C LYS A 20 12.54 2.00 -14.31
N GLU A 21 11.78 0.93 -14.06
CA GLU A 21 10.93 0.29 -15.08
C GLU A 21 9.76 1.19 -15.49
N MET A 22 9.20 1.96 -14.55
CA MET A 22 8.07 2.86 -14.80
C MET A 22 8.51 4.26 -15.23
N HIS A 23 9.81 4.53 -15.25
CA HIS A 23 10.38 5.87 -15.45
C HIS A 23 9.82 6.90 -14.45
N TRP A 24 9.71 6.51 -13.18
CA TRP A 24 9.32 7.38 -12.08
C TRP A 24 10.54 7.81 -11.26
N ASP A 25 10.46 8.97 -10.63
CA ASP A 25 11.46 9.46 -9.71
C ASP A 25 11.13 8.94 -8.30
N TYR A 26 12.01 8.09 -7.76
CA TYR A 26 11.91 7.60 -6.38
C TYR A 26 12.37 8.67 -5.39
N ILE A 27 11.59 8.88 -4.34
CA ILE A 27 11.88 9.88 -3.31
C ILE A 27 12.71 9.22 -2.21
N GLU A 28 14.03 9.45 -2.23
CA GLU A 28 14.93 9.03 -1.17
C GLU A 28 14.68 9.84 0.12
N ASP A 29 14.86 9.20 1.28
CA ASP A 29 14.75 9.81 2.61
C ASP A 29 13.36 10.35 3.00
N GLN A 30 12.31 9.59 2.68
CA GLN A 30 10.98 9.84 3.22
C GLN A 30 10.99 9.88 4.77
N GLN A 31 10.55 10.99 5.34
CA GLN A 31 10.28 11.06 6.78
C GLN A 31 8.97 10.34 7.11
N LYS A 32 8.85 9.87 8.36
CA LYS A 32 7.62 9.27 8.86
C LYS A 32 6.45 10.27 8.72
N GLY A 33 5.52 9.99 7.82
CA GLY A 33 4.46 10.93 7.42
C GLY A 33 4.51 11.37 5.95
N SER A 34 5.49 10.88 5.18
CA SER A 34 5.47 10.98 3.71
C SER A 34 4.26 10.22 3.16
N CYS A 35 3.57 10.83 2.20
CA CYS A 35 2.27 10.37 1.71
C CYS A 35 2.33 9.74 0.30
N TYR A 36 3.49 9.76 -0.35
CA TYR A 36 3.74 9.25 -1.71
C TYR A 36 5.22 8.91 -1.92
N ASP A 37 5.50 7.80 -2.58
CA ASP A 37 6.83 7.19 -2.79
C ASP A 37 7.54 7.65 -4.07
N PHE A 38 6.76 8.06 -5.09
CA PHE A 38 7.30 8.41 -6.40
C PHE A 38 6.65 9.66 -7.00
N ASN A 39 7.37 10.31 -7.93
CA ASN A 39 6.81 11.26 -8.88
C ASN A 39 6.86 10.68 -10.29
N ALA A 40 5.75 10.76 -11.02
CA ALA A 40 5.71 10.45 -12.45
C ALA A 40 6.28 11.61 -13.30
N PRO A 41 6.66 11.37 -14.56
CA PRO A 41 7.20 12.41 -15.46
C PRO A 41 6.28 13.61 -15.71
N ASP A 42 4.96 13.41 -15.53
CA ASP A 42 3.95 14.46 -15.64
C ASP A 42 3.78 15.27 -14.34
N GLY A 43 4.54 14.94 -13.30
CA GLY A 43 4.51 15.57 -11.98
C GLY A 43 3.49 14.96 -11.02
N SER A 44 2.76 13.91 -11.42
CA SER A 44 1.82 13.25 -10.52
C SER A 44 2.52 12.47 -9.41
N LYS A 45 1.94 12.51 -8.22
CA LYS A 45 2.45 11.86 -7.01
C LYS A 45 1.86 10.46 -6.86
N ILE A 46 2.71 9.47 -6.59
CA ILE A 46 2.32 8.06 -6.55
C ILE A 46 2.72 7.46 -5.21
N GLU A 47 1.76 6.89 -4.50
CA GLU A 47 2.01 6.00 -3.38
C GLU A 47 1.98 4.54 -3.87
N ALA A 48 2.99 3.75 -3.53
CA ALA A 48 3.04 2.34 -3.85
C ALA A 48 2.89 1.45 -2.61
N LYS A 49 2.25 0.30 -2.81
CA LYS A 49 2.16 -0.76 -1.81
C LYS A 49 2.56 -2.10 -2.43
N PHE A 50 3.64 -2.65 -1.90
CA PHE A 50 4.13 -3.98 -2.23
C PHE A 50 3.40 -5.02 -1.39
N ASP A 51 2.26 -5.48 -1.91
CA ASP A 51 1.37 -6.43 -1.24
C ASP A 51 1.58 -7.84 -1.79
N TRP A 52 2.79 -8.39 -1.58
CA TRP A 52 3.23 -9.66 -2.17
C TRP A 52 2.31 -10.84 -1.87
N ASP A 53 1.80 -10.91 -0.63
CA ASP A 53 0.97 -12.01 -0.15
C ASP A 53 -0.51 -11.87 -0.52
N SER A 54 -0.91 -10.73 -1.10
CA SER A 54 -2.29 -10.49 -1.57
C SER A 54 -2.78 -11.53 -2.56
N ILE A 55 -1.89 -12.09 -3.39
CA ILE A 55 -2.23 -13.14 -4.37
C ILE A 55 -2.81 -14.38 -3.67
N LYS A 56 -2.27 -14.74 -2.49
CA LYS A 56 -2.72 -15.93 -1.74
C LYS A 56 -4.16 -15.80 -1.27
N THR A 57 -4.60 -14.59 -0.97
CA THR A 57 -5.93 -14.32 -0.44
C THR A 57 -6.90 -13.78 -1.48
N GLY A 58 -6.41 -13.27 -2.61
CA GLY A 58 -7.19 -12.54 -3.61
C GLY A 58 -7.70 -11.17 -3.14
N ASN A 59 -7.15 -10.64 -2.04
CA ASN A 59 -7.60 -9.39 -1.44
C ASN A 59 -6.42 -8.43 -1.24
N HIS A 60 -6.68 -7.13 -1.43
CA HIS A 60 -5.79 -6.06 -1.00
C HIS A 60 -6.11 -5.63 0.43
N TYR A 61 -5.08 -5.47 1.25
CA TYR A 61 -5.17 -4.90 2.59
C TYR A 61 -4.97 -3.39 2.54
N LEU A 62 -6.05 -2.63 2.43
CA LEU A 62 -5.99 -1.17 2.35
C LEU A 62 -6.00 -0.56 3.75
N GLU A 63 -4.82 -0.32 4.31
CA GLU A 63 -4.66 0.29 5.64
C GLU A 63 -5.14 1.75 5.64
N PHE A 64 -5.93 2.11 6.66
CA PHE A 64 -6.47 3.47 6.82
C PHE A 64 -6.38 4.01 8.26
N GLY A 65 -5.78 3.25 9.19
CA GLY A 65 -5.54 3.77 10.52
C GLY A 65 -4.71 2.85 11.40
N GLN A 66 -4.10 3.44 12.41
CA GLN A 66 -3.26 2.78 13.38
C GLN A 66 -3.61 3.21 14.80
N THR A 67 -3.27 2.37 15.76
CA THR A 67 -3.40 2.63 17.19
C THR A 67 -2.12 2.21 17.89
N SER A 68 -1.79 2.89 18.99
CA SER A 68 -0.67 2.56 19.87
C SER A 68 -1.11 2.25 21.32
N ASN A 69 -2.42 2.24 21.57
CA ASN A 69 -3.03 2.08 22.89
C ASN A 69 -4.16 1.04 22.85
N ASN A 70 -3.90 -0.12 22.26
CA ASN A 70 -4.86 -1.23 22.19
C ASN A 70 -6.19 -0.90 21.48
N GLY A 71 -6.20 0.10 20.60
CA GLY A 71 -7.40 0.50 19.86
C GLY A 71 -8.33 1.45 20.61
N GLU A 72 -7.90 2.02 21.74
CA GLU A 72 -8.62 3.10 22.43
C GLU A 72 -8.71 4.35 21.54
N THR A 73 -7.61 4.72 20.88
CA THR A 73 -7.58 5.79 19.88
C THR A 73 -7.01 5.30 18.55
N TRP A 74 -7.54 5.87 17.47
CA TRP A 74 -7.12 5.55 16.10
C TRP A 74 -6.70 6.84 15.40
N VAL A 75 -5.50 6.84 14.86
CA VAL A 75 -4.98 7.94 14.03
C VAL A 75 -4.95 7.49 12.56
N PRO A 76 -5.13 8.40 11.60
CA PRO A 76 -4.95 8.10 10.18
C PRO A 76 -3.58 7.48 9.88
N SER A 77 -3.55 6.52 8.96
CA SER A 77 -2.32 5.90 8.44
C SER A 77 -2.55 5.36 7.04
N GLY A 78 -1.45 5.01 6.35
CA GLY A 78 -1.48 4.40 5.02
C GLY A 78 -2.30 5.23 4.05
N PHE A 79 -3.32 4.61 3.45
CA PHE A 79 -4.19 5.24 2.45
C PHE A 79 -4.83 6.54 2.94
N ALA A 80 -5.15 6.66 4.24
CA ALA A 80 -5.78 7.87 4.74
C ALA A 80 -4.86 9.10 4.67
N LEU A 81 -3.54 8.92 4.79
CA LEU A 81 -2.55 9.98 4.62
C LEU A 81 -2.25 10.21 3.14
N SER A 82 -2.01 9.14 2.38
CA SER A 82 -1.74 9.23 0.95
C SER A 82 -2.89 9.87 0.18
N ALA A 83 -4.13 9.67 0.62
CA ALA A 83 -5.32 10.25 0.00
C ALA A 83 -5.40 11.79 0.05
N GLU A 84 -4.53 12.45 0.83
CA GLU A 84 -4.45 13.91 0.93
C GLU A 84 -3.41 14.51 -0.03
N GLU A 85 -2.37 13.75 -0.40
CA GLU A 85 -1.24 14.30 -1.17
C GLU A 85 -0.92 13.54 -2.46
N ALA A 86 -1.20 12.25 -2.54
CA ALA A 86 -0.93 11.44 -3.72
C ALA A 86 -2.08 11.53 -4.73
N ASP A 87 -1.74 11.53 -6.02
CA ASP A 87 -2.71 11.47 -7.10
C ASP A 87 -3.10 10.01 -7.37
N TYR A 88 -2.14 9.11 -7.22
CA TYR A 88 -2.28 7.70 -7.56
C TYR A 88 -1.91 6.76 -6.42
N TRP A 89 -2.67 5.68 -6.31
CA TRP A 89 -2.38 4.53 -5.46
C TRP A 89 -2.01 3.35 -6.34
N VAL A 90 -0.85 2.75 -6.09
CA VAL A 90 -0.35 1.61 -6.84
C VAL A 90 -0.22 0.40 -5.92
N VAL A 91 -0.81 -0.72 -6.33
CA VAL A 91 -0.68 -2.00 -5.62
C VAL A 91 0.12 -2.95 -6.51
N ILE A 92 1.24 -3.42 -5.98
CA ILE A 92 2.15 -4.33 -6.67
C ILE A 92 2.19 -5.65 -5.93
N ASN A 93 2.07 -6.75 -6.67
CA ASN A 93 2.38 -8.09 -6.19
C ASN A 93 3.18 -8.85 -7.26
N ASN A 94 3.45 -10.14 -7.07
CA ASN A 94 4.28 -10.88 -8.02
C ASN A 94 3.68 -10.99 -9.43
N ASP A 95 2.36 -10.88 -9.57
CA ASP A 95 1.68 -11.11 -10.84
C ASP A 95 1.32 -9.79 -11.53
N TRP A 96 0.91 -8.79 -10.75
CA TRP A 96 0.27 -7.59 -11.28
C TRP A 96 0.73 -6.32 -10.57
N LEU A 97 0.90 -5.27 -11.37
CA LEU A 97 0.83 -3.88 -10.93
C LEU A 97 -0.56 -3.34 -11.26
N ARG A 98 -1.22 -2.74 -10.28
CA ARG A 98 -2.51 -2.07 -10.41
C ARG A 98 -2.37 -0.61 -10.01
N MET A 99 -2.83 0.30 -10.85
CA MET A 99 -2.83 1.72 -10.57
C MET A 99 -4.27 2.23 -10.47
N PHE A 100 -4.49 3.13 -9.52
CA PHE A 100 -5.79 3.73 -9.24
C PHE A 100 -5.62 5.24 -9.06
N GLU A 101 -6.56 6.01 -9.60
CA GLU A 101 -6.74 7.40 -9.16
C GLU A 101 -7.27 7.40 -7.72
N ILE A 102 -6.62 8.14 -6.83
CA ILE A 102 -7.01 8.23 -5.42
C ILE A 102 -8.44 8.76 -5.28
N SER A 103 -8.83 9.75 -6.09
CA SER A 103 -10.18 10.31 -6.09
C SER A 103 -11.25 9.23 -6.30
N LYS A 104 -11.09 8.40 -7.34
CA LYS A 104 -12.00 7.29 -7.66
C LYS A 104 -11.99 6.22 -6.56
N LEU A 105 -10.82 5.91 -6.01
CA LEU A 105 -10.73 4.94 -4.92
C LEU A 105 -11.43 5.46 -3.64
N ARG A 106 -11.33 6.76 -3.33
CA ARG A 106 -12.06 7.40 -2.22
C ARG A 106 -13.57 7.37 -2.41
N GLU A 107 -14.06 7.62 -3.62
CA GLU A 107 -15.48 7.54 -3.96
C GLU A 107 -16.00 6.11 -3.75
N PHE A 108 -15.27 5.12 -4.29
CA PHE A 108 -15.57 3.70 -4.08
C PHE A 108 -15.63 3.34 -2.59
N LEU A 109 -14.62 3.71 -1.81
CA LEU A 109 -14.58 3.41 -0.37
C LEU A 109 -15.74 4.09 0.36
N THR A 110 -16.05 5.34 0.03
CA THR A 110 -17.14 6.09 0.67
C THR A 110 -18.50 5.44 0.40
N ALA A 111 -18.74 5.00 -0.84
CA ALA A 111 -19.95 4.30 -1.24
C ALA A 111 -20.08 2.91 -0.58
N ASN A 112 -18.96 2.20 -0.41
CA ASN A 112 -18.97 0.79 -0.01
C ASN A 112 -18.51 0.53 1.44
N ARG A 113 -18.11 1.55 2.21
CA ARG A 113 -17.52 1.40 3.57
C ARG A 113 -18.32 0.55 4.56
N ARG A 114 -19.65 0.45 4.38
CA ARG A 114 -20.53 -0.36 5.25
C ARG A 114 -20.54 -1.84 4.88
N GLN A 115 -20.16 -2.16 3.65
CA GLN A 115 -20.14 -3.52 3.08
C GLN A 115 -18.73 -4.12 3.13
N LEU A 116 -17.70 -3.25 3.11
CA LEU A 116 -16.31 -3.69 3.21
C LEU A 116 -16.00 -4.27 4.58
N LYS A 117 -15.34 -5.44 4.57
CA LYS A 117 -14.85 -6.07 5.80
C LYS A 117 -13.70 -5.23 6.35
N VAL A 118 -13.87 -4.73 7.57
CA VAL A 118 -12.78 -4.12 8.32
C VAL A 118 -12.06 -5.20 9.12
N THR A 119 -10.74 -5.25 8.98
CA THR A 119 -9.87 -6.18 9.70
C THR A 119 -8.79 -5.41 10.45
N ARG A 120 -8.10 -6.08 11.37
CA ARG A 120 -6.98 -5.52 12.12
C ARG A 120 -5.77 -6.44 12.05
N THR A 121 -4.57 -5.88 12.13
CA THR A 121 -3.36 -6.69 12.34
C THR A 121 -3.42 -7.40 13.69
N LYS A 122 -2.82 -8.60 13.75
CA LYS A 122 -2.64 -9.34 15.01
C LYS A 122 -1.38 -8.83 15.71
N ALA A 123 -1.35 -8.94 17.05
CA ALA A 123 -0.16 -8.63 17.84
C ALA A 123 1.06 -9.42 17.31
N GLY A 124 2.21 -8.76 17.17
CA GLY A 124 3.46 -9.38 16.71
C GLY A 124 3.62 -9.54 15.19
N VAL A 125 2.70 -9.00 14.37
CA VAL A 125 2.86 -8.90 12.91
C VAL A 125 3.62 -7.61 12.56
N ASN A 126 4.58 -7.66 11.63
CA ASN A 126 5.39 -6.52 11.15
C ASN A 126 6.12 -5.74 12.26
N TYR A 127 6.70 -6.44 13.24
CA TYR A 127 7.41 -5.81 14.37
C TYR A 127 6.58 -4.85 15.25
N ASN A 128 5.25 -4.92 15.16
CA ASN A 128 4.36 -4.13 16.00
C ASN A 128 4.60 -4.43 17.49
N GLN A 129 4.82 -3.37 18.27
CA GLN A 129 4.94 -3.45 19.72
C GLN A 129 3.59 -3.86 20.35
N PRO A 130 3.59 -4.41 21.58
CA PRO A 130 2.35 -4.65 22.31
C PRO A 130 1.47 -3.39 22.35
N GLY A 131 0.21 -3.53 21.93
CA GLY A 131 -0.75 -2.43 21.85
C GLY A 131 -0.76 -1.66 20.54
N GLN A 132 0.15 -1.97 19.60
CA GLN A 132 0.13 -1.44 18.25
C GLN A 132 -0.67 -2.35 17.31
N PHE A 133 -1.69 -1.76 16.67
CA PHE A 133 -2.49 -2.42 15.65
C PHE A 133 -2.74 -1.46 14.49
N SER A 134 -2.89 -2.01 13.28
CA SER A 134 -3.47 -1.27 12.16
C SER A 134 -4.82 -1.83 11.79
N ARG A 135 -5.66 -1.01 11.17
CA ARG A 135 -6.95 -1.38 10.62
C ARG A 135 -6.96 -1.12 9.12
N ALA A 136 -7.59 -2.03 8.40
CA ALA A 136 -7.69 -1.95 6.96
C ALA A 136 -9.04 -2.43 6.46
N TYR A 137 -9.39 -1.98 5.27
CA TYR A 137 -10.39 -2.63 4.47
C TYR A 137 -9.75 -3.83 3.78
N LEU A 138 -10.38 -4.99 3.90
CA LEU A 138 -10.04 -6.15 3.10
C LEU A 138 -10.88 -6.12 1.83
N ILE A 139 -10.27 -5.78 0.70
CA ILE A 139 -10.99 -5.51 -0.55
C ILE A 139 -10.61 -6.57 -1.59
N PRO A 140 -11.57 -7.35 -2.13
CA PRO A 140 -11.28 -8.31 -3.20
C PRO A 140 -10.73 -7.61 -4.44
N PHE A 141 -9.70 -8.18 -5.06
CA PHE A 141 -9.17 -7.62 -6.31
C PHE A 141 -10.19 -7.63 -7.45
N GLU A 142 -11.14 -8.57 -7.46
CA GLU A 142 -12.25 -8.59 -8.42
C GLU A 142 -13.10 -7.31 -8.37
N GLN A 143 -13.23 -6.71 -7.18
CA GLN A 143 -13.93 -5.43 -7.01
C GLN A 143 -13.01 -4.26 -7.34
N LEU A 144 -11.75 -4.29 -6.87
CA LEU A 144 -10.79 -3.22 -7.15
C LEU A 144 -10.50 -3.08 -8.64
N ASP A 145 -10.34 -4.19 -9.37
CA ASP A 145 -9.96 -4.19 -10.78
C ASP A 145 -10.97 -3.42 -11.67
N GLN A 146 -12.21 -3.24 -11.21
CA GLN A 146 -13.24 -2.43 -11.89
C GLN A 146 -12.94 -0.92 -11.83
N HIS A 147 -12.08 -0.51 -10.90
CA HIS A 147 -11.65 0.87 -10.68
C HIS A 147 -10.20 1.11 -11.10
N CYS A 148 -9.49 0.08 -11.57
CA CYS A 148 -8.13 0.21 -12.09
C CYS A 148 -8.11 1.13 -13.31
N MET A 149 -7.22 2.13 -13.29
CA MET A 149 -6.89 2.87 -14.52
C MET A 149 -5.87 2.10 -15.38
N MET A 150 -5.01 1.31 -14.73
CA MET A 150 -4.01 0.49 -15.39
C MET A 150 -3.81 -0.80 -14.60
N LYS A 151 -3.74 -1.92 -15.32
CA LYS A 151 -3.35 -3.22 -14.79
C LYS A 151 -2.41 -3.90 -15.78
N ILE A 152 -1.16 -4.07 -15.38
CA ILE A 152 -0.11 -4.67 -16.20
C ILE A 152 0.57 -5.81 -15.44
N PRO A 153 1.22 -6.76 -16.13
CA PRO A 153 2.12 -7.70 -15.49
C PRO A 153 3.12 -6.95 -14.59
N SER A 154 3.41 -7.49 -13.41
CA SER A 154 4.26 -6.78 -12.46
C SER A 154 5.66 -6.54 -13.06
N PRO A 155 6.17 -5.29 -13.07
CA PRO A 155 7.52 -4.99 -13.52
C PRO A 155 8.58 -5.44 -12.50
N VAL A 156 8.16 -5.75 -11.27
CA VAL A 156 9.02 -6.18 -10.16
C VAL A 156 8.42 -7.38 -9.45
N THR A 157 9.27 -8.33 -9.08
CA THR A 157 8.86 -9.53 -8.35
C THR A 157 9.74 -9.72 -7.13
N ARG A 158 9.19 -10.30 -6.06
CA ARG A 158 9.95 -10.68 -4.86
C ARG A 158 10.90 -11.87 -5.10
N GLY A 159 10.82 -12.49 -6.29
CA GLY A 159 11.45 -13.77 -6.58
C GLY A 159 10.67 -14.97 -6.03
N PRO A 160 11.06 -16.21 -6.37
CA PRO A 160 10.47 -17.40 -5.80
C PRO A 160 10.79 -17.49 -4.30
N ASN A 161 9.76 -17.75 -3.47
CA ASN A 161 9.93 -18.10 -2.07
C ASN A 161 10.54 -19.50 -1.91
#